data_AF-A0A7S2NDQ5-F1
#
_entry.id   AF-A0A7S2NDQ5-F1
#
_cell.length_a   1.000
_cell.length_b   1.000
_cell.length_c   1.000
_cell.angle_alpha   90.00
_cell.angle_beta   90.00
_cell.angle_gamma   90.00
#
_symmetry.space_group_name_H-M   'P 1'
#
loop_
_entity.id
_entity.type
_entity.pdbx_description
1 polymer ?
#
loop_
_entity_poly.entity_id
_entity_poly.type
_entity_poly.pdbx_seq_one_letter_code
_entity_poly.pdbx_strand_id
1 'polypeptide(L)'
;REAARFYQTYDTFCRVSMSAGTSSLASFFAFFCLSYVLTEAAAPVAGWAGMLVFTSISVILIGNDLKLTRQEFWVSLWLLVTAPVLCGITTFHSSRNFGDPGLCEWLMPVAFIFKGAWYGYYVYLFRMKDMQPGFALPTAFA
;
A
#
# COMPACT_ATOMS: atom_id res chain seq x y z
N ARG A 1 -8.90 -14.99 -33.41
CA ARG A 1 -9.27 -15.41 -32.03
C ARG A 1 -8.09 -15.34 -31.07
N GLU A 2 -6.89 -15.74 -31.48
CA GLU A 2 -5.67 -15.62 -30.67
C GLU A 2 -5.22 -14.16 -30.46
N ALA A 3 -5.27 -13.32 -31.50
CA ALA A 3 -4.98 -11.88 -31.35
C ALA A 3 -5.88 -11.18 -30.33
N ALA A 4 -7.19 -11.50 -30.31
CA ALA A 4 -8.12 -10.94 -29.32
C ALA A 4 -7.77 -11.35 -27.88
N ARG A 5 -7.29 -12.59 -27.67
CA ARG A 5 -6.81 -13.06 -26.37
C ARG A 5 -5.52 -12.35 -25.95
N PHE A 6 -4.60 -12.15 -26.89
CA PHE A 6 -3.36 -11.41 -26.64
C PHE A 6 -3.62 -9.96 -26.19
N TYR A 7 -4.53 -9.25 -26.88
CA TYR A 7 -4.93 -7.90 -26.48
C TYR A 7 -5.59 -7.87 -25.10
N GLN A 8 -6.44 -8.86 -24.79
CA GLN A 8 -7.10 -8.95 -23.49
C GLN A 8 -6.11 -9.20 -22.34
N THR A 9 -5.12 -10.09 -22.55
CA THR A 9 -4.06 -10.33 -21.56
C THR A 9 -3.14 -9.13 -21.39
N TYR A 10 -2.82 -8.42 -22.48
CA TYR A 10 -1.98 -7.23 -22.44
C TYR A 10 -2.67 -6.08 -21.69
N ASP A 11 -3.95 -5.81 -21.99
CA ASP A 11 -4.74 -4.80 -21.29
C ASP A 11 -4.85 -5.09 -19.79
N THR A 12 -5.09 -6.36 -19.43
CA THR A 12 -5.12 -6.79 -18.03
C THR A 12 -3.78 -6.53 -17.34
N PHE A 13 -2.67 -6.88 -17.98
CA PHE A 13 -1.33 -6.64 -17.44
C PHE A 13 -1.01 -5.15 -17.26
N CYS A 14 -1.37 -4.31 -18.22
CA CYS A 14 -1.23 -2.86 -18.12
C CYS A 14 -2.02 -2.30 -16.93
N ARG A 15 -3.26 -2.76 -16.73
CA ARG A 15 -4.10 -2.34 -15.61
C ARG A 15 -3.50 -2.75 -14.26
N VAL A 16 -3.03 -4.00 -14.14
CA VAL A 16 -2.36 -4.49 -12.94
C VAL A 16 -1.13 -3.63 -12.61
N SER A 17 -0.29 -3.39 -13.61
CA SER A 17 0.95 -2.63 -13.45
C SER A 17 0.68 -1.19 -13.04
N MET A 18 -0.32 -0.54 -13.66
CA MET A 18 -0.72 0.82 -13.32
C MET A 18 -1.26 0.88 -11.89
N SER A 19 -2.16 -0.03 -11.50
CA SER A 19 -2.71 -0.07 -10.14
C SER A 19 -1.63 -0.32 -9.07
N ALA A 20 -0.72 -1.26 -9.33
CA ALA A 20 0.42 -1.55 -8.46
C ALA A 20 1.37 -0.36 -8.29
N GLY A 21 1.70 0.32 -9.38
CA GLY A 21 2.53 1.53 -9.34
C GLY A 21 1.84 2.65 -8.56
N THR A 22 0.56 2.89 -8.83
CA THR A 22 -0.20 4.00 -8.24
C THR A 22 -0.44 3.79 -6.73
N SER A 23 -0.75 2.56 -6.31
CA SER A 23 -0.92 2.22 -4.89
C SER A 23 0.38 2.35 -4.09
N SER A 24 1.52 1.97 -4.69
CA SER A 24 2.85 2.14 -4.10
C SER A 24 3.27 3.61 -4.03
N LEU A 25 2.98 4.40 -5.07
CA LEU A 25 3.21 5.83 -5.10
C LEU A 25 2.38 6.57 -4.03
N ALA A 26 1.10 6.22 -3.87
CA ALA A 26 0.25 6.76 -2.82
C ALA A 26 0.78 6.40 -1.43
N SER A 27 1.26 5.17 -1.22
CA SER A 27 1.93 4.79 0.03
C SER A 27 3.19 5.63 0.29
N PHE A 28 3.99 5.91 -0.74
CA PHE A 28 5.16 6.78 -0.62
C PHE A 28 4.77 8.20 -0.20
N PHE A 29 3.74 8.79 -0.81
CA PHE A 29 3.25 10.11 -0.41
C PHE A 29 2.70 10.13 1.03
N ALA A 30 2.06 9.06 1.49
CA ALA A 30 1.63 8.95 2.88
C ALA A 30 2.81 9.06 3.85
N PHE A 31 3.91 8.35 3.58
CA PHE A 31 5.12 8.46 4.40
C PHE A 31 5.84 9.80 4.24
N PHE A 32 5.82 10.38 3.03
CA PHE A 32 6.36 11.72 2.79
C PHE A 32 5.63 12.80 3.60
N CYS A 33 4.30 12.71 3.71
CA CYS A 33 3.53 13.61 4.58
C CYS A 33 3.90 13.44 6.06
N LEU A 34 4.16 12.21 6.51
CA LEU A 34 4.54 11.92 7.89
C LEU A 34 5.97 12.31 8.24
N SER A 35 6.91 12.19 7.31
CA SER A 35 8.27 12.68 7.52
C SER A 35 8.30 14.18 7.26
N TYR A 36 8.28 14.61 6.02
CA TYR A 36 8.55 15.99 5.64
C TYR A 36 7.53 17.01 6.20
N VAL A 37 6.23 16.82 5.97
CA VAL A 37 5.23 17.84 6.37
C VAL A 37 5.08 17.94 7.88
N LEU A 38 5.20 16.80 8.57
CA LEU A 38 5.07 16.76 10.02
C LEU A 38 6.36 17.20 10.74
N THR A 39 7.55 16.79 10.28
CA THR A 39 8.82 17.11 10.95
C THR A 39 9.40 18.46 10.50
N GLU A 40 9.44 18.74 9.19
CA GLU A 40 10.11 19.95 8.66
C GLU A 40 9.17 21.16 8.66
N ALA A 41 7.91 20.98 8.23
CA ALA A 41 6.94 22.07 8.17
C ALA A 41 6.20 22.30 9.50
N ALA A 42 6.47 21.49 10.53
CA ALA A 42 5.86 21.54 11.86
C ALA A 42 4.32 21.65 11.84
N ALA A 43 3.68 21.08 10.82
CA ALA A 43 2.24 21.17 10.58
C ALA A 43 1.58 19.80 10.78
N PRO A 44 1.33 19.39 12.05
CA PRO A 44 0.87 18.05 12.35
C PRO A 44 -0.49 17.75 11.71
N VAL A 45 -1.44 18.67 11.78
CA VAL A 45 -2.79 18.47 11.23
C VAL A 45 -2.75 18.20 9.73
N ALA A 46 -1.90 18.92 8.99
CA ALA A 46 -1.74 18.72 7.55
C ALA A 46 -1.05 17.39 7.22
N GLY A 47 -0.03 17.00 8.01
CA GLY A 47 0.66 15.71 7.86
C GLY A 47 -0.27 14.51 8.06
N TRP A 48 -1.09 14.54 9.14
CA TRP A 48 -2.07 13.48 9.43
C TRP A 48 -3.19 13.44 8.39
N ALA A 49 -3.71 14.59 7.95
CA ALA A 49 -4.72 14.65 6.90
C ALA A 49 -4.19 14.08 5.57
N GLY A 50 -2.97 14.47 5.18
CA GLY A 50 -2.31 13.94 3.97
C GLY A 50 -2.11 12.43 4.03
N MET A 51 -1.62 11.92 5.16
CA MET A 51 -1.49 10.47 5.39
C MET A 51 -2.83 9.75 5.20
N LEU A 52 -3.92 10.23 5.80
CA LEU A 52 -5.25 9.62 5.69
C LEU A 52 -5.75 9.61 4.24
N VAL A 53 -5.60 10.73 3.52
CA VAL A 53 -6.01 10.85 2.12
C VAL A 53 -5.24 9.85 1.25
N PHE A 54 -3.91 9.83 1.32
CA PHE A 54 -3.12 8.92 0.47
C PHE A 54 -3.33 7.44 0.84
N THR A 55 -3.48 7.13 2.13
CA THR A 55 -3.78 5.77 2.59
C THR A 55 -5.15 5.31 2.08
N SER A 56 -6.18 6.17 2.16
CA SER A 56 -7.52 5.84 1.64
C SER A 56 -7.54 5.65 0.13
N ILE A 57 -6.79 6.46 -0.63
CA ILE A 57 -6.61 6.28 -2.08
C ILE A 57 -6.00 4.90 -2.37
N SER A 58 -4.94 4.50 -1.64
CA SER A 58 -4.35 3.18 -1.79
C SER A 58 -5.36 2.05 -1.50
N VAL A 59 -6.19 2.17 -0.45
CA VAL A 59 -7.23 1.18 -0.13
C VAL A 59 -8.28 1.08 -1.24
N ILE A 60 -8.74 2.22 -1.75
CA ILE A 60 -9.75 2.28 -2.83
C ILE A 60 -9.20 1.65 -4.12
N LEU A 61 -7.94 1.93 -4.47
CA LEU A 61 -7.28 1.32 -5.62
C LEU A 61 -7.24 -0.21 -5.51
N ILE A 62 -6.84 -0.74 -4.35
CA ILE A 62 -6.80 -2.18 -4.09
C ILE A 62 -8.20 -2.80 -4.22
N GLY A 63 -9.23 -2.15 -3.63
CA GLY A 63 -10.60 -2.66 -3.70
C GLY A 63 -11.23 -2.62 -5.09
N ASN A 64 -10.86 -1.64 -5.92
CA ASN A 64 -11.42 -1.47 -7.26
C ASN A 64 -10.68 -2.29 -8.33
N ASP A 65 -9.37 -2.49 -8.16
CA ASP A 65 -8.56 -3.18 -9.16
C ASP A 65 -8.40 -4.67 -8.85
N LEU A 66 -8.28 -5.08 -7.58
CA LEU A 66 -8.14 -6.48 -7.23
C LEU A 66 -9.52 -7.06 -6.86
N LYS A 67 -9.93 -8.14 -7.54
CA LYS A 67 -11.08 -8.95 -7.12
C LYS A 67 -10.67 -9.85 -5.96
N LEU A 68 -10.51 -9.25 -4.79
CA LEU A 68 -10.16 -9.96 -3.56
C LEU A 68 -11.40 -10.61 -2.94
N THR A 69 -11.21 -11.77 -2.31
CA THR A 69 -12.23 -12.28 -1.39
C THR A 69 -12.33 -11.36 -0.16
N ARG A 70 -13.49 -11.38 0.51
CA ARG A 70 -13.73 -10.51 1.67
C ARG A 70 -12.66 -10.66 2.76
N GLN A 71 -12.12 -11.87 2.96
CA GLN A 71 -11.06 -12.13 3.93
C GLN A 71 -9.71 -11.53 3.51
N GLU A 72 -9.31 -11.72 2.25
CA GLU A 72 -8.08 -11.15 1.70
C GLU A 72 -8.11 -9.62 1.68
N PHE A 73 -9.28 -9.04 1.44
CA PHE A 73 -9.50 -7.60 1.53
C PHE A 73 -9.27 -7.08 2.96
N TRP A 74 -9.83 -7.76 3.97
CA TRP A 74 -9.62 -7.37 5.36
C TRP A 74 -8.14 -7.47 5.76
N VAL A 75 -7.46 -8.57 5.40
CA VAL A 75 -6.02 -8.72 5.65
C VAL A 75 -5.22 -7.60 4.98
N SER A 76 -5.54 -7.29 3.71
CA SER A 76 -4.90 -6.19 2.98
C SER A 76 -5.08 -4.85 3.67
N LEU A 77 -6.31 -4.55 4.10
CA LEU A 77 -6.65 -3.32 4.79
C LEU A 77 -5.88 -3.19 6.10
N TRP A 78 -5.83 -4.27 6.90
CA TRP A 78 -5.06 -4.29 8.14
C TRP A 78 -3.58 -4.02 7.90
N LEU A 79 -2.93 -4.75 6.98
CA LEU A 79 -1.50 -4.56 6.69
C LEU A 79 -1.18 -3.17 6.11
N LEU A 80 -2.09 -2.60 5.33
CA LEU A 80 -1.86 -1.31 4.69
C LEU A 80 -2.04 -0.13 5.64
N VAL A 81 -2.98 -0.21 6.59
CA VAL A 81 -3.29 0.85 7.55
C VAL A 81 -2.39 0.81 8.79
N THR A 82 -1.99 -0.37 9.26
CA THR A 82 -1.17 -0.47 10.49
C THR A 82 0.18 0.22 10.35
N ALA A 83 0.88 0.04 9.21
CA ALA A 83 2.18 0.66 8.99
C ALA A 83 2.18 2.21 9.08
N PRO A 84 1.33 2.95 8.33
CA PRO A 84 1.29 4.41 8.44
C PRO A 84 0.77 4.88 9.80
N VAL A 85 -0.13 4.15 10.46
CA VAL A 85 -0.61 4.50 11.82
C VAL A 85 0.52 4.39 12.85
N LEU A 86 1.30 3.31 12.81
CA LEU A 86 2.45 3.15 13.71
C LEU A 86 3.49 4.25 13.48
N CYS A 87 3.80 4.57 12.22
CA CYS A 87 4.68 5.70 11.89
C CYS A 87 4.11 7.04 12.34
N GLY A 88 2.81 7.27 12.24
CA GLY A 88 2.17 8.50 12.73
C GLY A 88 2.28 8.65 14.24
N ILE A 89 2.11 7.56 14.99
CA ILE A 89 2.25 7.56 16.46
C ILE A 89 3.69 7.89 16.87
N THR A 90 4.69 7.27 16.23
CA THR A 90 6.10 7.53 16.58
C THR A 90 6.50 8.96 16.25
N THR A 91 6.08 9.49 15.10
CA THR A 91 6.43 10.86 14.70
C THR A 91 5.70 11.90 15.53
N PHE A 92 4.45 11.66 15.94
CA PHE A 92 3.73 12.54 16.86
C PHE A 92 4.38 12.57 18.25
N HIS A 93 4.78 11.41 18.78
CA HIS A 93 5.44 11.32 20.07
C HIS A 93 6.82 11.98 20.05
N SER A 94 7.61 11.72 19.00
CA SER A 94 8.92 12.34 18.78
C SER A 94 8.81 13.86 18.60
N SER A 95 7.83 14.34 17.84
CA SER A 95 7.58 15.79 17.63
C SER A 95 7.21 16.51 18.94
N ARG A 96 6.46 15.85 19.83
CA ARG A 96 6.03 16.44 21.11
C ARG A 96 7.15 16.51 22.15
N ASN A 97 8.17 15.66 22.06
CA ASN A 97 9.26 15.55 23.02
C ASN A 97 10.59 16.12 22.50
N PHE A 98 10.54 17.15 21.65
CA PHE A 98 11.74 17.80 21.08
C PHE A 98 12.71 16.83 20.37
N GLY A 99 12.16 15.78 19.74
CA GLY A 99 12.95 14.81 18.99
C GLY A 99 13.49 13.64 19.82
N ASP A 100 13.17 13.52 21.11
CA ASP A 100 13.52 12.33 21.90
C ASP A 100 12.49 11.19 21.66
N PRO A 101 12.86 10.11 20.96
CA PRO A 101 11.93 9.03 20.62
C PRO A 101 11.56 8.16 21.84
N GLY A 102 12.37 8.15 22.90
CA GLY A 102 12.15 7.35 24.11
C GLY A 102 11.75 5.90 23.81
N LEU A 103 10.66 5.43 24.43
CA LEU A 103 10.13 4.06 24.28
C LEU A 103 9.56 3.74 22.88
N CYS A 104 9.35 4.74 22.01
CA CYS A 104 8.74 4.55 20.70
C CYS A 104 9.72 4.17 19.59
N GLU A 105 11.03 4.12 19.87
CA GLU A 105 12.06 3.81 18.86
C GLU A 105 11.90 2.39 18.28
N TRP A 106 11.46 1.43 19.10
CA TRP A 106 11.18 0.05 18.67
C TRP A 106 9.97 -0.07 17.74
N LEU A 107 9.08 0.92 17.68
CA LEU A 107 7.91 0.87 16.79
C LEU A 107 8.32 1.08 15.32
N MET A 108 9.41 1.80 15.06
CA MET A 108 9.91 2.08 13.70
C MET A 108 10.24 0.79 12.93
N PRO A 109 11.08 -0.13 13.43
CA PRO A 109 11.37 -1.39 12.74
C PRO A 109 10.11 -2.27 12.60
N VAL A 110 9.19 -2.24 13.57
CA VAL A 110 7.91 -2.94 13.47
C VAL A 110 7.07 -2.42 12.29
N ALA A 111 6.98 -1.10 12.13
CA ALA A 111 6.27 -0.50 10.99
C ALA A 111 6.89 -0.90 9.64
N PHE A 112 8.22 -0.98 9.55
CA PHE A 112 8.91 -1.48 8.36
C PHE A 112 8.62 -2.95 8.08
N ILE A 113 8.56 -3.80 9.11
CA ILE A 113 8.19 -5.22 8.97
C ILE A 113 6.77 -5.34 8.44
N PHE A 114 5.81 -4.58 8.98
CA PHE A 114 4.43 -4.56 8.48
C PHE A 114 4.35 -4.10 7.02
N LYS A 115 5.12 -3.06 6.64
CA LYS A 115 5.14 -2.59 5.25
C LYS A 115 5.80 -3.60 4.32
N GLY A 116 6.85 -4.28 4.76
CA GLY A 116 7.48 -5.39 4.03
C GLY A 116 6.53 -6.57 3.86
N ALA A 117 5.81 -6.94 4.92
CA ALA A 117 4.79 -7.97 4.88
C ALA A 117 3.65 -7.61 3.91
N TRP A 118 3.26 -6.33 3.84
CA TRP A 118 2.32 -5.84 2.84
C TRP A 118 2.82 -6.08 1.43
N TYR A 119 4.06 -5.68 1.10
CA TYR A 119 4.61 -5.91 -0.25
C TYR A 119 4.76 -7.41 -0.57
N GLY A 120 5.16 -8.23 0.39
CA GLY A 120 5.22 -9.68 0.23
C GLY A 120 3.83 -10.28 -0.06
N TYR A 121 2.82 -9.85 0.69
CA TYR A 121 1.43 -10.26 0.46
C TYR A 121 0.89 -9.75 -0.88
N TYR A 122 1.26 -8.53 -1.27
CA TYR A 122 0.90 -7.92 -2.55
C TYR A 122 1.48 -8.71 -3.73
N VAL A 123 2.73 -9.14 -3.65
CA VAL A 123 3.36 -10.04 -4.64
C VAL A 123 2.71 -11.42 -4.64
N TYR A 124 2.34 -11.95 -3.46
CA TYR A 124 1.62 -13.21 -3.34
C TYR A 124 0.25 -13.17 -4.05
N LEU A 125 -0.47 -12.05 -4.00
CA LEU A 125 -1.74 -11.86 -4.70
C LEU A 125 -1.58 -11.85 -6.23
N PHE A 126 -0.41 -11.46 -6.75
CA PHE A 126 -0.10 -11.49 -8.17
C PHE A 126 0.29 -12.86 -8.73
N ARG A 127 0.19 -13.94 -7.94
CA ARG A 127 0.48 -15.28 -8.45
C ARG A 127 -0.29 -15.52 -9.75
N MET A 128 0.45 -15.86 -10.79
CA MET A 128 -0.12 -16.18 -12.10
C MET A 128 -0.87 -17.51 -11.98
N LYS A 129 -2.12 -17.55 -12.43
CA LYS A 129 -2.81 -18.82 -12.69
C LYS A 129 -2.70 -19.10 -14.18
N ASP A 130 -2.21 -20.28 -14.51
CA ASP A 130 -2.19 -20.74 -15.89
C ASP A 130 -3.64 -21.02 -16.35
N MET A 131 -4.15 -20.23 -17.30
CA MET A 131 -5.34 -20.61 -18.05
C MET A 131 -4.90 -21.43 -19.27
N GLN A 132 -5.48 -22.63 -19.43
CA GLN A 132 -5.27 -23.45 -20.62
C GLN A 132 -5.93 -22.82 -21.87
N PRO A 133 -5.29 -22.84 -23.07
CA PRO A 133 -3.90 -23.17 -23.37
C PRO A 133 -3.04 -21.90 -23.55
N GLY A 134 -2.02 -21.71 -22.71
CA GLY A 134 -0.88 -20.82 -22.96
C GLY A 134 -0.96 -19.38 -22.46
N PHE A 135 -2.01 -18.99 -21.74
CA PHE A 135 -2.17 -17.62 -21.24
C PHE A 135 -2.20 -17.61 -19.71
N ALA A 136 -1.21 -16.96 -19.09
CA ALA A 136 -1.15 -16.75 -17.66
C ALA A 136 -1.83 -15.42 -17.30
N LEU A 137 -2.84 -15.46 -16.42
CA LEU A 137 -3.49 -14.28 -15.87
C LEU A 137 -3.23 -14.22 -14.36
N PRO A 138 -2.95 -13.03 -13.79
CA PRO A 138 -2.77 -12.89 -12.35
C PRO A 138 -4.06 -13.25 -11.60
N THR A 139 -3.96 -14.12 -10.58
CA THR A 139 -5.11 -14.69 -9.84
C THR A 139 -6.06 -13.65 -9.27
N ALA A 140 -5.56 -12.47 -8.94
CA ALA A 140 -6.34 -11.39 -8.34
C ALA A 140 -7.22 -10.61 -9.34
N PHE A 141 -7.14 -10.92 -10.64
CA PHE A 141 -7.91 -10.29 -11.71
C PHE A 141 -8.64 -11.37 -12.51
N ALA A 142 -9.52 -12.11 -11.84
CA ALA A 142 -10.43 -13.05 -12.48
C ALA A 142 -11.58 -12.34 -13.22
#